data_AF-A0A4Y3TSU4-F1
#
_entry.id   AF-A0A4Y3TSU4-F1
#
_cell.length_a   1.000
_cell.length_b   1.000
_cell.length_c   1.000
_cell.angle_alpha   90.00
_cell.angle_beta   90.00
_cell.angle_gamma   90.00
#
_symmetry.space_group_name_H-M   'P 1'
#
loop_
_entity.id
_entity.type
_entity.pdbx_description
1 polymer ?
#
loop_
_entity_poly.entity_id
_entity_poly.type
_entity_poly.pdbx_seq_one_letter_code
_entity_poly.pdbx_strand_id
1 'polypeptide(L)'
;MELVLQNANGSTFQEISKKNFRPLPIIKASLDLLKAFNTQSQGVFDKIIASEAESRTLAQLRDLLLPKLMSGEISIRDAEKMVEDVT
;
A
#
# COMPACT_ATOMS: atom_id res chain seq x y z
N MET A 1 0.57 -17.63 -5.32
CA MET A 1 -0.30 -17.34 -4.15
C MET A 1 -1.30 -18.47 -3.91
N GLU A 2 -1.89 -19.02 -4.96
CA GLU A 2 -2.83 -20.15 -4.91
C GLU A 2 -2.31 -21.41 -4.18
N LEU A 3 -1.07 -21.80 -4.43
CA LEU A 3 -0.45 -22.96 -3.75
C LEU A 3 -0.37 -22.80 -2.22
N VAL A 4 -0.19 -21.56 -1.73
CA VAL A 4 -0.16 -21.25 -0.29
C VAL A 4 -1.55 -21.32 0.30
N LEU A 5 -2.57 -20.82 -0.40
CA LEU A 5 -3.97 -20.88 0.02
C LEU A 5 -4.50 -22.32 0.06
N GLN A 6 -4.13 -23.16 -0.90
CA GLN A 6 -4.54 -24.58 -0.93
C GLN A 6 -3.95 -25.41 0.22
N ASN A 7 -2.86 -24.95 0.84
CA ASN A 7 -2.19 -25.63 1.95
C ASN A 7 -2.49 -25.00 3.32
N ALA A 8 -3.27 -23.90 3.32
CA ALA A 8 -3.79 -23.26 4.52
C ALA A 8 -5.08 -23.95 4.98
N ASN A 9 -5.35 -23.92 6.29
CA ASN A 9 -6.53 -24.48 6.94
C ASN A 9 -7.28 -23.41 7.72
N GLY A 10 -8.52 -23.72 8.11
CA GLY A 10 -9.35 -22.83 8.93
C GLY A 10 -10.40 -22.09 8.09
N SER A 11 -11.64 -22.08 8.57
CA SER A 11 -12.78 -21.48 7.86
C SER A 11 -13.00 -20.00 8.18
N THR A 12 -12.47 -19.51 9.31
CA THR A 12 -12.58 -18.11 9.75
C THR A 12 -11.26 -17.37 9.61
N PHE A 13 -10.13 -18.02 9.91
CA PHE A 13 -8.78 -17.54 9.64
C PHE A 13 -8.00 -18.63 8.91
N GLN A 14 -7.51 -18.30 7.72
CA GLN A 14 -6.67 -19.18 6.93
C GLN A 14 -5.24 -19.17 7.50
N GLU A 15 -4.81 -20.28 8.06
CA GLU A 15 -3.47 -20.48 8.60
C GLU A 15 -2.74 -21.63 7.88
N ILE A 16 -1.50 -21.42 7.48
CA ILE A 16 -0.62 -22.48 6.98
C ILE A 16 0.39 -22.89 8.06
N SER A 17 0.33 -24.15 8.48
CA SER A 17 1.28 -24.67 9.48
C SER A 17 2.70 -24.72 8.92
N LYS A 18 3.72 -24.64 9.79
CA LYS A 18 5.13 -24.84 9.38
C LYS A 18 5.36 -26.16 8.64
N LYS A 19 4.61 -27.20 9.01
CA LYS A 19 4.65 -28.53 8.37
C LYS A 19 4.18 -28.45 6.92
N ASN A 20 3.12 -27.70 6.65
CA ASN A 20 2.56 -27.54 5.30
C ASN A 20 3.33 -26.51 4.47
N PHE A 21 3.96 -25.50 5.10
CA PHE A 21 4.70 -24.44 4.42
C PHE A 21 6.10 -24.88 3.92
N ARG A 22 6.85 -25.63 4.74
CA ARG A 22 8.22 -26.04 4.43
C ARG A 22 8.42 -26.82 3.11
N PRO A 23 7.54 -27.76 2.73
CA PRO A 23 7.74 -28.55 1.51
C PRO A 23 7.30 -27.82 0.23
N LEU A 24 6.77 -26.60 0.32
CA LEU A 24 6.32 -25.90 -0.87
C LEU A 24 7.51 -25.65 -1.83
N PRO A 25 7.39 -26.03 -3.11
CA PRO A 25 8.46 -25.86 -4.06
C PRO A 25 8.75 -24.36 -4.28
N ILE A 26 10.03 -24.02 -4.29
CA ILE A 26 10.49 -22.66 -4.57
C ILE A 26 11.51 -22.67 -5.70
N ILE A 27 11.57 -21.57 -6.45
CA ILE A 27 12.65 -21.33 -7.39
C ILE A 27 13.85 -20.83 -6.60
N LYS A 28 14.97 -21.55 -6.67
CA LYS A 28 16.25 -21.13 -6.08
C LYS A 28 17.11 -20.47 -7.14
N ALA A 29 17.08 -19.14 -7.19
CA ALA A 29 17.95 -18.34 -8.06
C ALA A 29 19.34 -18.11 -7.44
N SER A 30 20.32 -17.71 -8.27
CA SER A 30 21.61 -17.23 -7.77
C SER A 30 21.44 -15.92 -7.00
N LEU A 31 22.35 -15.66 -6.06
CA LEU A 31 22.29 -14.44 -5.25
C LEU A 31 22.37 -13.17 -6.11
N ASP A 32 23.16 -13.20 -7.18
CA ASP A 32 23.31 -12.05 -8.08
C ASP A 32 22.03 -11.74 -8.85
N LEU A 33 21.30 -12.77 -9.30
CA LEU A 33 20.01 -12.59 -9.96
C LEU A 33 18.97 -12.03 -8.99
N LEU A 34 18.94 -12.52 -7.74
CA LEU A 34 18.06 -12.00 -6.70
C LEU A 34 18.32 -10.52 -6.41
N LYS A 35 19.60 -10.12 -6.32
CA LYS A 35 19.98 -8.71 -6.12
C LYS A 35 19.53 -7.85 -7.30
N ALA A 36 19.81 -8.28 -8.54
CA ALA A 36 19.43 -7.54 -9.73
C ALA A 36 17.90 -7.37 -9.86
N PHE A 37 17.13 -8.41 -9.48
CA PHE A 37 15.68 -8.33 -9.41
C PHE A 37 15.21 -7.36 -8.32
N ASN A 38 15.76 -7.46 -7.10
CA ASN A 38 15.39 -6.57 -6.00
C ASN A 38 15.67 -5.11 -6.34
N THR A 39 16.84 -4.79 -6.93
CA THR A 39 17.16 -3.42 -7.35
C THR A 39 16.13 -2.86 -8.34
N GLN A 40 15.67 -3.67 -9.30
CA GLN A 40 14.69 -3.24 -10.29
C GLN A 40 13.27 -3.12 -9.70
N SER A 41 12.86 -4.08 -8.87
CA SER A 41 11.52 -4.12 -8.29
C SER A 41 11.35 -3.12 -7.14
N GLN A 42 12.42 -2.75 -6.44
CA GLN A 42 12.37 -1.80 -5.31
C GLN A 42 11.71 -0.48 -5.71
N GLY A 43 12.09 0.10 -6.85
CA GLY A 43 11.50 1.35 -7.31
C GLY A 43 9.99 1.27 -7.60
N VAL A 44 9.48 0.08 -7.94
CA VAL A 44 8.03 -0.14 -8.11
C VAL A 44 7.34 -0.17 -6.74
N PHE A 45 7.91 -0.89 -5.78
CA PHE A 45 7.39 -0.92 -4.41
C PHE A 45 7.42 0.45 -3.74
N ASP A 46 8.51 1.21 -3.92
CA ASP A 46 8.63 2.57 -3.38
C ASP A 46 7.53 3.48 -3.92
N LYS A 47 7.22 3.37 -5.22
CA LYS A 47 6.10 4.11 -5.84
C LYS A 47 4.75 3.69 -5.29
N ILE A 48 4.51 2.39 -5.12
CA ILE A 48 3.26 1.89 -4.52
C ILE A 48 3.08 2.50 -3.12
N ILE A 49 4.13 2.45 -2.28
CA ILE A 49 4.10 2.99 -0.92
C ILE A 49 3.83 4.50 -0.93
N ALA A 50 4.54 5.25 -1.78
CA ALA A 50 4.37 6.70 -1.88
C ALA A 50 2.96 7.08 -2.36
N SER A 51 2.46 6.43 -3.42
CA SER A 51 1.12 6.69 -3.95
C SER A 51 0.01 6.31 -2.97
N GLU A 52 0.18 5.23 -2.20
CA GLU A 52 -0.77 4.90 -1.14
C GLU A 52 -0.79 5.94 -0.02
N ALA A 53 0.39 6.44 0.39
CA ALA A 53 0.49 7.50 1.39
C ALA A 53 -0.16 8.79 0.90
N GLU A 54 0.18 9.23 -0.32
CA GLU A 54 -0.40 10.39 -0.97
C GLU A 54 -1.92 10.26 -1.09
N SER A 55 -2.43 9.12 -1.57
CA SER A 55 -3.86 8.88 -1.71
C SER A 55 -4.59 8.98 -0.37
N ARG A 56 -4.01 8.49 0.73
CA ARG A 56 -4.58 8.63 2.07
C ARG A 56 -4.61 10.10 2.51
N THR A 57 -3.52 10.83 2.31
CA THR A 57 -3.45 12.26 2.65
C THR A 57 -4.47 13.08 1.85
N LEU A 58 -4.58 12.86 0.54
CA LEU A 58 -5.54 13.54 -0.32
C LEU A 58 -7.00 13.23 0.07
N ALA A 59 -7.29 11.97 0.43
CA ALA A 59 -8.62 11.59 0.91
C ALA A 59 -8.96 12.30 2.22
N GLN A 60 -8.03 12.36 3.17
CA GLN A 60 -8.21 13.08 4.44
C GLN A 60 -8.40 14.58 4.22
N LEU A 61 -7.61 15.18 3.33
CA LEU A 61 -7.73 16.60 2.98
C LEU A 61 -9.10 16.90 2.35
N ARG A 62 -9.56 16.06 1.42
CA ARG A 62 -10.91 16.16 0.84
C ARG A 62 -11.98 16.08 1.92
N ASP A 63 -11.90 15.09 2.80
CA ASP A 63 -12.92 14.85 3.82
C ASP A 63 -12.95 15.99 4.86
N LEU A 64 -11.83 16.68 5.07
CA LEU A 64 -11.74 17.88 5.90
C LEU A 64 -12.32 19.13 5.22
N LEU A 65 -11.93 19.38 3.96
CA LEU A 65 -12.25 20.63 3.26
C LEU A 65 -13.66 20.63 2.65
N LEU A 66 -14.10 19.50 2.10
CA LEU A 66 -15.34 19.43 1.34
C LEU A 66 -16.57 19.85 2.16
N PRO A 67 -16.75 19.41 3.43
CA PRO A 67 -17.88 19.87 4.24
C PRO A 67 -17.89 21.39 4.46
N LYS A 68 -16.71 22.00 4.68
CA LYS A 68 -16.56 23.44 4.95
C LYS A 68 -16.78 24.29 3.70
N LEU A 69 -16.35 23.80 2.54
CA LEU A 69 -16.61 24.43 1.24
C LEU A 69 -18.10 24.36 0.89
N MET A 70 -18.73 23.20 1.11
CA MET A 70 -20.16 23.00 0.81
C MET A 70 -21.08 23.81 1.75
N SER A 71 -20.67 24.04 3.00
CA SER A 71 -21.40 24.92 3.92
C SER A 71 -21.16 26.41 3.68
N GLY A 72 -20.15 26.76 2.87
CA GLY A 72 -19.70 28.13 2.67
C GLY A 72 -18.94 28.73 3.86
N GLU A 73 -18.53 27.90 4.84
CA GLU A 73 -17.73 28.32 5.99
C GLU A 73 -16.37 28.89 5.56
N ILE A 74 -15.80 28.33 4.49
CA ILE A 74 -14.55 28.79 3.87
C ILE A 74 -14.75 28.98 2.36
N SER A 75 -14.03 29.91 1.75
CA SER A 75 -13.97 30.06 0.30
C SER A 75 -12.86 29.20 -0.32
N ILE A 76 -12.87 29.04 -1.64
CA ILE A 76 -11.80 28.34 -2.37
C ILE A 76 -10.43 28.97 -2.08
N ARG A 77 -10.36 30.32 -2.01
CA ARG A 77 -9.11 31.04 -1.71
C ARG A 77 -8.57 30.75 -0.31
N ASP A 78 -9.45 30.53 0.66
CA ASP A 78 -9.05 30.16 2.02
C ASP A 78 -8.49 28.74 2.04
N ALA A 79 -9.15 27.81 1.35
CA ALA A 79 -8.68 26.44 1.20
C ALA A 79 -7.32 26.34 0.49
N GLU A 80 -7.10 27.12 -0.57
CA GLU A 80 -5.80 27.20 -1.26
C GLU A 80 -4.68 27.64 -0.32
N LYS A 81 -4.89 28.72 0.45
CA LYS A 81 -3.91 29.19 1.46
C LYS A 81 -3.62 28.15 2.53
N MET A 82 -4.65 27.45 3.02
CA MET A 82 -4.46 26.40 4.04
C MET A 82 -3.60 25.24 3.55
N VAL A 83 -3.58 24.96 2.24
CA VAL A 83 -2.72 23.93 1.65
C VAL A 83 -1.30 24.47 1.39
N GLU A 84 -1.19 25.72 0.94
CA GLU A 84 0.11 26.39 0.75
C GLU A 84 0.92 26.49 2.05
N ASP A 85 0.28 26.84 3.18
CA ASP A 85 0.97 27.01 4.47
C ASP A 85 1.55 25.70 5.06
N VAL A 86 1.14 24.54 4.52
CA VAL A 86 1.56 23.21 4.99
C VAL A 86 2.66 22.61 4.10
N THR A 87 2.91 23.18 2.93
CA THR A 87 3.88 22.67 1.93
C THR A 87 5.19 23.44 1.97
#